data_AF-A0A842VKQ1-F1
#
_entry.id   AF-A0A842VKQ1-F1
#
_cell.length_a   1.000
_cell.length_b   1.000
_cell.length_c   1.000
_cell.angle_alpha   90.00
_cell.angle_beta   90.00
_cell.angle_gamma   90.00
#
_symmetry.space_group_name_H-M   'P 1'
#
loop_
_entity.id
_entity.type
_entity.pdbx_description
1 polymer ?
#
loop_
_entity_poly.entity_id
_entity_poly.type
_entity_poly.pdbx_seq_one_letter_code
_entity_poly.pdbx_strand_id
1 'polypeptide(L)'
;MEILTVPRILREKLGEDETESLIELLNKSNSKQKDDVLSFVVDKFERRLSEESSKLQVELSKTRADIIKWMFIFWVGQIGVLLGIIFGFLS
;
A
#
# COMPACT_ATOMS: atom_id res chain seq x y z
N MET A 1 24.73 6.06 -12.92
CA MET A 1 24.60 7.49 -12.55
C MET A 1 24.50 8.27 -13.84
N GLU A 2 23.40 8.99 -14.07
CA GLU A 2 23.32 9.93 -15.19
C GLU A 2 24.12 11.17 -14.81
N ILE A 3 25.28 11.32 -15.43
CA ILE A 3 26.13 12.50 -15.22
C ILE A 3 25.54 13.59 -16.10
N LEU A 4 24.97 14.64 -15.49
CA LEU A 4 24.53 15.81 -16.23
C LEU A 4 25.75 16.45 -16.89
N THR A 5 25.85 16.32 -18.21
CA THR A 5 26.96 16.89 -18.97
C THR A 5 26.62 18.31 -19.39
N VAL A 6 27.48 19.26 -19.04
CA VAL A 6 27.29 20.66 -19.41
C VAL A 6 27.64 20.84 -20.89
N PRO A 7 26.74 21.44 -21.70
CA PRO A 7 27.03 21.78 -23.10
C PRO A 7 28.31 22.62 -23.25
N ARG A 8 29.12 22.32 -24.27
CA ARG A 8 30.44 22.95 -24.53
C ARG A 8 30.43 24.49 -24.48
N ILE A 9 29.40 25.09 -25.05
CA ILE A 9 29.13 26.54 -25.09
C ILE A 9 28.99 27.19 -23.70
N LEU A 10 28.47 26.47 -22.71
CA LEU A 10 28.35 26.97 -21.35
C LEU A 10 29.70 26.85 -20.62
N ARG A 11 30.41 25.74 -20.84
CA ARG A 11 31.75 25.51 -20.26
C ARG A 11 32.78 26.55 -20.73
N GLU A 12 32.69 26.96 -21.98
CA GLU A 12 33.56 27.97 -22.58
C GLU A 12 33.29 29.40 -22.07
N LYS A 13 32.04 29.70 -21.68
CA LYS A 13 31.63 31.01 -21.13
C LYS A 13 31.83 31.15 -19.63
N LEU A 14 31.69 30.06 -18.88
CA LEU A 14 31.85 30.01 -17.42
C LEU A 14 33.29 29.73 -16.99
N GLY A 15 34.12 29.18 -17.87
CA GLY A 15 35.43 28.68 -17.48
C GLY A 15 35.34 27.29 -16.83
N GLU A 16 36.49 26.61 -16.81
CA GLU A 16 36.55 25.19 -16.46
C GLU A 16 36.23 24.93 -14.98
N ASP A 17 36.79 25.75 -14.09
CA ASP A 17 36.61 25.63 -12.64
C ASP A 17 35.17 25.97 -12.18
N GLU A 18 34.54 26.99 -12.78
CA GLU A 18 33.16 27.38 -12.45
C GLU A 18 32.15 26.34 -12.95
N THR A 19 32.45 25.71 -14.08
CA THR A 19 31.61 24.63 -14.63
C THR A 19 31.62 23.41 -13.72
N GLU A 20 32.76 23.07 -13.14
CA GLU A 20 32.88 21.93 -12.22
C GLU A 20 32.08 22.17 -10.93
N SER A 21 32.14 23.39 -10.37
CA SER A 21 31.33 23.79 -9.21
C SER A 21 29.83 23.72 -9.48
N LEU A 22 29.39 24.16 -10.67
CA LEU A 22 27.98 24.08 -11.07
C LEU A 22 27.51 22.63 -11.27
N ILE A 23 28.37 21.76 -11.82
CA ILE A 23 28.09 20.33 -11.95
C ILE A 23 27.93 19.68 -10.58
N GLU A 24 28.80 20.01 -9.62
CA GLU A 24 28.69 19.49 -8.25
C GLU A 24 27.38 19.92 -7.59
N LEU A 25 27.03 21.20 -7.67
CA LEU A 25 25.78 21.73 -7.11
C LEU A 25 24.54 21.11 -7.77
N LEU A 26 24.54 20.96 -9.10
CA LEU A 26 23.45 20.32 -9.84
C LEU A 26 23.32 18.84 -9.47
N ASN A 27 24.43 18.09 -9.41
CA ASN A 27 24.40 16.69 -9.02
C ASN A 27 23.90 16.52 -7.58
N LYS A 28 24.38 17.36 -6.65
CA LYS A 28 23.94 17.36 -5.25
C LYS A 28 22.47 17.75 -5.09
N SER A 29 21.99 18.71 -5.86
CA SER A 29 20.58 19.12 -5.86
C SER A 29 19.69 18.02 -6.45
N ASN A 30 20.13 17.40 -7.55
CA ASN A 30 19.40 16.31 -8.21
C ASN A 30 19.33 15.05 -7.33
N SER A 31 20.45 14.68 -6.68
CA SER A 31 20.46 13.53 -5.77
C SER A 31 19.55 13.77 -4.58
N LYS A 32 19.64 14.96 -3.96
CA LYS A 32 18.78 15.30 -2.82
C LYS A 32 17.30 15.32 -3.21
N GLN A 33 16.94 15.87 -4.37
CA GLN A 33 15.55 15.82 -4.85
C GLN A 33 15.07 14.40 -5.08
N LYS A 34 15.90 13.52 -5.66
CA LYS A 34 15.55 12.10 -5.84
C LYS A 34 15.31 11.42 -4.50
N ASP A 35 16.17 11.67 -3.52
CA ASP A 35 16.06 11.09 -2.18
C ASP A 35 14.81 11.60 -1.46
N ASP A 36 14.53 12.91 -1.52
CA ASP A 36 13.34 13.53 -0.91
C ASP A 36 12.04 12.98 -1.54
N VAL A 37 12.01 12.85 -2.87
CA VAL A 37 10.86 12.27 -3.60
C VAL A 37 10.69 10.79 -3.25
N LEU A 38 11.79 10.03 -3.19
CA LEU A 38 11.73 8.61 -2.84
C LEU A 38 11.21 8.43 -1.42
N SER A 39 11.74 9.18 -0.46
CA SER A 39 11.29 9.17 0.93
C SER A 39 9.80 9.50 1.04
N PHE A 40 9.36 10.58 0.38
CA PHE A 40 7.95 10.96 0.36
C PHE A 40 7.04 9.89 -0.24
N VAL A 41 7.46 9.23 -1.33
CA VAL A 41 6.68 8.16 -1.96
C VAL A 41 6.62 6.94 -1.05
N VAL A 42 7.73 6.56 -0.42
CA VAL A 42 7.79 5.44 0.53
C VAL A 42 6.87 5.70 1.72
N ASP A 43 6.97 6.85 2.38
CA ASP A 43 6.12 7.21 3.52
C ASP A 43 4.64 7.19 3.16
N LYS A 44 4.28 7.77 2.01
CA LYS A 44 2.89 7.78 1.53
C LYS A 44 2.38 6.38 1.19
N PHE A 45 3.24 5.54 0.63
CA PHE A 45 2.91 4.17 0.27
C PHE A 45 2.75 3.30 1.51
N GLU A 46 3.66 3.39 2.47
CA GLU A 46 3.59 2.69 3.75
C GLU A 46 2.30 3.06 4.51
N ARG A 47 1.97 4.36 4.57
CA ARG A 47 0.73 4.81 5.21
C ARG A 47 -0.51 4.24 4.54
N ARG A 48 -0.58 4.29 3.20
CA ARG A 48 -1.70 3.74 2.43
C ARG A 48 -1.81 2.22 2.58
N LEU A 49 -0.70 1.50 2.54
CA LEU A 49 -0.70 0.06 2.75
C LEU A 49 -1.18 -0.32 4.15
N SER A 50 -0.76 0.42 5.18
CA SER A 50 -1.19 0.18 6.55
C SER A 50 -2.70 0.43 6.71
N GLU A 51 -3.21 1.52 6.13
CA GLU A 51 -4.64 1.85 6.09
C GLU A 51 -5.46 0.76 5.36
N GLU A 52 -5.03 0.36 4.17
CA GLU A 52 -5.70 -0.69 3.37
C GLU A 52 -5.64 -2.06 4.04
N SER A 53 -4.49 -2.44 4.60
CA SER A 53 -4.33 -3.69 5.37
C SER A 53 -5.26 -3.72 6.57
N SER A 54 -5.35 -2.62 7.32
CA SER A 54 -6.26 -2.50 8.46
C SER A 54 -7.72 -2.61 8.02
N LYS A 55 -8.09 -1.95 6.91
CA LYS A 55 -9.43 -2.03 6.35
C LYS A 55 -9.79 -3.46 5.92
N LEU A 56 -8.88 -4.15 5.24
CA LEU A 56 -9.05 -5.56 4.84
C LEU A 56 -9.22 -6.47 6.06
N GLN A 57 -8.43 -6.29 7.12
CA GLN A 57 -8.58 -7.08 8.35
C GLN A 57 -9.97 -6.89 8.99
N VAL A 58 -10.48 -5.66 8.98
CA VAL A 58 -11.84 -5.34 9.48
C VAL A 58 -12.90 -5.99 8.60
N GLU A 59 -12.82 -5.87 7.28
CA GLU A 59 -13.78 -6.47 6.35
C GLU A 59 -13.79 -8.00 6.43
N LEU A 60 -12.62 -8.63 6.58
CA LEU A 60 -12.48 -10.07 6.76
C LEU A 60 -13.10 -10.51 8.09
N SER A 61 -12.86 -9.77 9.17
CA SER A 61 -13.47 -10.04 10.48
C SER A 61 -14.99 -9.92 10.45
N LYS A 62 -15.53 -8.90 9.76
CA LYS A 62 -16.98 -8.75 9.55
C LYS A 62 -17.55 -9.91 8.75
N THR A 63 -16.93 -10.23 7.61
CA THR A 63 -17.36 -11.36 6.75
C THR A 63 -17.37 -12.68 7.52
N ARG A 64 -16.33 -12.94 8.32
CA ARG A 64 -16.26 -14.11 9.21
C ARG A 64 -17.41 -14.11 10.21
N ALA A 65 -17.68 -12.99 10.87
CA ALA A 65 -18.77 -12.87 11.84
C ALA A 65 -20.13 -13.11 11.19
N ASP A 66 -20.36 -12.56 10.00
CA ASP A 66 -21.59 -12.75 9.23
C ASP A 66 -21.78 -14.21 8.82
N ILE A 67 -20.72 -14.87 8.32
CA ILE A 67 -20.75 -16.30 7.99
C ILE A 67 -21.12 -17.12 9.24
N ILE A 68 -20.49 -16.87 10.38
CA ILE A 68 -20.79 -17.57 11.63
C ILE A 68 -22.25 -17.34 12.05
N LYS A 69 -22.74 -16.10 11.97
CA LYS A 69 -24.12 -15.75 12.30
C LYS A 69 -25.12 -16.49 11.41
N TRP A 70 -24.88 -16.52 10.10
CA TRP A 70 -25.72 -17.25 9.15
C TRP A 70 -25.68 -18.76 9.38
N MET A 71 -24.52 -19.29 9.75
CA MET A 71 -24.37 -20.69 10.12
C MET A 71 -25.30 -21.02 11.31
N PHE A 72 -25.35 -20.19 12.35
CA PHE A 72 -26.27 -20.40 13.49
C PHE A 72 -27.75 -20.39 13.08
N ILE A 73 -28.17 -19.42 12.26
CA ILE A 73 -29.56 -19.35 11.77
C ILE A 73 -29.93 -20.64 11.03
N PHE A 74 -29.01 -21.09 10.17
CA PHE A 74 -29.18 -22.34 9.44
C PHE A 74 -29.25 -23.55 10.39
N TRP A 75 -28.33 -23.66 11.36
CA TRP A 75 -28.30 -24.75 12.34
C TRP A 75 -29.58 -24.85 13.16
N VAL A 76 -30.15 -23.72 13.62
CA VAL A 76 -31.44 -23.72 14.34
C VAL A 76 -32.55 -24.29 13.47
N GLY A 77 -32.59 -23.92 12.19
CA GLY A 77 -33.53 -24.50 11.22
C GLY A 77 -33.35 -26.01 11.06
N GLN A 78 -32.11 -26.48 10.88
CA GLN A 78 -31.82 -27.91 10.76
C GLN A 78 -32.23 -28.71 12.01
N ILE A 79 -31.92 -28.20 13.21
CA ILE A 79 -32.32 -28.83 14.47
C ILE A 79 -33.84 -28.91 14.58
N GLY A 80 -34.56 -27.84 14.23
CA GLY A 80 -36.02 -27.82 14.23
C GLY A 80 -36.63 -28.87 13.30
N VAL A 81 -36.09 -29.02 12.09
CA VAL A 81 -36.52 -30.06 11.14
C VAL A 81 -36.23 -31.46 11.67
N LEU A 82 -35.02 -31.71 12.17
CA LEU A 82 -34.63 -33.01 12.72
C LEU A 82 -35.52 -33.41 13.92
N LEU A 83 -35.77 -32.47 14.84
CA LEU A 83 -36.68 -32.69 15.96
C LEU A 83 -38.10 -32.96 15.49
N GLY A 84 -38.60 -32.19 14.52
CA GLY A 84 -39.93 -32.40 13.94
C GLY A 84 -40.09 -33.78 13.32
N ILE A 85 -39.07 -34.28 12.61
CA ILE A 85 -39.07 -35.64 12.06
C ILE A 85 -39.11 -36.67 13.18
N ILE A 86 -38.23 -36.55 14.19
CA ILE A 86 -38.18 -37.52 15.31
C ILE A 86 -39.51 -37.56 16.06
N PHE A 87 -40.08 -36.40 16.41
CA PHE A 87 -41.38 -36.34 17.09
C PHE A 87 -42.52 -36.86 16.22
N GLY A 88 -42.50 -36.59 14.90
CA GLY A 88 -43.51 -37.09 13.97
C GLY A 88 -43.46 -38.61 13.75
N PHE A 89 -42.31 -39.25 13.94
CA PHE A 89 -42.16 -40.71 13.89
C PHE A 89 -42.37 -41.40 15.25
N LEU A 90 -42.23 -40.68 16.37
CA LEU A 90 -42.38 -41.22 17.73
C LEU A 90 -43.80 -41.00 18.32
N SER A 91 -44.63 -40.20 17.67
CA SER A 91 -46.04 -39.94 18.03
C SER A 91 -47.00 -40.75 17.17
#